data_AF-A0A9W8KFC4-F1
#
_entry.id   AF-A0A9W8KFC4-F1
#
_cell.length_a   1.000
_cell.length_b   1.000
_cell.length_c   1.000
_cell.angle_alpha   90.00
_cell.angle_beta   90.00
_cell.angle_gamma   90.00
#
_symmetry.space_group_name_H-M   'P 1'
#
loop_
_entity.id
_entity.type
_entity.pdbx_description
1 polymer ?
#
loop_
_entity_poly.entity_id
_entity_poly.type
_entity_poly.pdbx_seq_one_letter_code
_entity_poly.pdbx_strand_id
1 'polypeptide(L)'
;MDDLDAQNIPLVTLANDLLTEYNHSLRSLLGLLDTESNRNTAADTSQNRLEATKKIVKLDENLQRLYGEIVQHQKRQEEIRQTQLLSIESGKAKLRFISGMLDAKSQLEQVVADAEKKLASARVAKRADPKVSEIIEYARKLSKFTMAPPNYDPNSGAVPPEPPYPVLVAMRAGVLSRYRVKNGAKAEDADDEDLEDGDYGTALDETQFDDIDAEDLLLSLDLNPDFD
;
A
#
# COMPACT_ATOMS: atom_id res chain seq x y z
N MET A 1 -50.02 22.95 -32.84
CA MET A 1 -49.41 23.21 -31.52
C MET A 1 -48.50 22.06 -31.12
N ASP A 2 -47.84 21.34 -32.04
CA ASP A 2 -47.12 20.10 -31.64
C ASP A 2 -45.86 19.71 -32.44
N ASP A 3 -45.40 20.48 -33.44
CA ASP A 3 -44.35 19.95 -34.33
C ASP A 3 -42.90 20.38 -34.00
N LEU A 4 -42.69 21.26 -33.03
CA LEU A 4 -41.33 21.71 -32.66
C LEU A 4 -40.66 20.85 -31.58
N ASP A 5 -41.45 20.15 -30.75
CA ASP A 5 -40.93 19.30 -29.65
C ASP A 5 -40.66 17.85 -30.08
N ALA A 6 -41.11 17.45 -31.28
CA ALA A 6 -41.12 16.05 -31.72
C ALA A 6 -39.83 15.56 -32.40
N GLN A 7 -38.90 16.47 -32.71
CA GLN A 7 -37.68 16.11 -33.44
C GLN A 7 -36.47 16.47 -32.57
N ASN A 8 -35.68 15.44 -32.25
CA ASN A 8 -34.43 15.48 -31.48
C ASN A 8 -33.29 16.20 -32.26
N ILE A 9 -33.65 17.28 -32.95
CA ILE A 9 -32.79 18.10 -33.78
C ILE A 9 -32.12 19.11 -32.86
N PRO A 10 -30.78 19.27 -32.92
CA PRO A 10 -30.10 20.23 -32.09
C PRO A 10 -30.68 21.63 -32.35
N LEU A 11 -31.04 22.37 -31.29
CA LEU A 11 -31.65 23.71 -31.41
C LEU A 11 -30.82 24.66 -32.29
N VAL A 12 -29.51 24.42 -32.38
CA VAL A 12 -28.57 25.16 -33.22
C VAL A 12 -28.83 24.95 -34.72
N THR A 13 -29.15 23.72 -35.16
CA THR A 13 -29.45 23.48 -36.59
C THR A 13 -30.82 24.06 -36.95
N LEU A 14 -31.80 23.93 -36.05
CA LEU A 14 -33.13 24.50 -36.24
C LEU A 14 -33.09 26.05 -36.30
N ALA A 15 -32.28 26.69 -35.45
CA ALA A 15 -32.05 28.13 -35.51
C ALA A 15 -31.37 28.56 -36.82
N ASN A 16 -30.39 27.79 -37.31
CA ASN A 16 -29.74 28.08 -38.59
C ASN A 16 -30.71 27.93 -39.76
N ASP A 17 -31.54 26.89 -39.77
CA ASP A 17 -32.53 26.65 -40.82
C ASP A 17 -33.54 27.80 -40.86
N LEU A 18 -34.10 28.21 -39.72
CA LEU A 18 -35.00 29.37 -39.65
C LEU A 18 -34.32 30.70 -40.03
N LEU A 19 -33.04 30.89 -39.69
CA LEU A 19 -32.29 32.07 -40.15
C LEU A 19 -32.11 32.05 -41.67
N THR A 20 -31.88 30.89 -42.28
CA THR A 20 -31.79 30.78 -43.75
C THR A 20 -33.14 31.02 -44.43
N GLU A 21 -34.23 30.51 -43.86
CA GLU A 21 -35.60 30.75 -44.34
C GLU A 21 -36.03 32.21 -44.19
N TYR A 22 -35.66 32.85 -43.07
CA TYR A 22 -35.88 34.27 -42.83
C TYR A 22 -35.12 35.12 -43.85
N ASN A 23 -33.84 34.83 -44.09
CA ASN A 23 -33.03 35.51 -45.11
C ASN A 23 -33.59 35.29 -46.53
N HIS A 24 -34.06 34.09 -46.86
CA HIS A 24 -34.68 33.80 -48.14
C HIS A 24 -35.99 34.58 -48.33
N SER A 25 -36.84 34.64 -47.29
CA SER A 25 -38.10 35.39 -47.28
C SER A 25 -37.87 36.90 -47.39
N LEU A 26 -36.84 37.43 -46.73
CA LEU A 26 -36.43 38.83 -46.88
C LEU A 26 -35.93 39.17 -48.29
N ARG A 27 -35.09 38.31 -48.88
CA ARG A 27 -34.62 38.48 -50.26
C ARG A 27 -35.77 38.42 -51.26
N SER A 28 -36.74 37.53 -51.04
CA SER A 28 -37.97 37.44 -51.83
C SER A 28 -38.81 38.72 -51.73
N LEU A 29 -38.98 39.28 -50.53
CA LEU A 29 -39.69 40.53 -50.33
C LEU A 29 -39.00 41.72 -51.01
N LEU A 30 -37.67 41.82 -50.89
CA LEU A 30 -36.89 42.88 -51.54
C LEU A 30 -36.98 42.78 -53.07
N GLY A 31 -36.90 41.56 -53.64
CA GLY A 31 -37.11 41.36 -55.08
C GLY A 31 -38.54 41.70 -55.56
N LEU A 32 -39.56 41.48 -54.71
CA LEU A 32 -40.94 41.91 -54.97
C LEU A 32 -41.13 43.43 -54.87
N LEU A 33 -40.23 44.15 -54.19
CA LEU A 33 -40.20 45.61 -54.11
C LEU A 33 -39.49 46.22 -55.33
N ASP A 34 -38.42 45.60 -55.82
CA ASP A 34 -37.68 46.07 -56.99
C ASP A 34 -38.47 45.91 -58.31
N THR A 35 -39.49 45.04 -58.34
CA THR A 35 -40.33 44.75 -59.53
C THR A 35 -41.48 45.75 -59.75
N GLU A 36 -41.56 46.84 -58.99
CA GLU A 36 -42.59 47.90 -59.07
C GLU A 36 -42.72 48.62 -60.42
N SER A 37 -41.79 48.41 -61.36
CA SER A 37 -41.76 49.12 -62.64
C SER A 37 -42.87 48.71 -63.64
N ASN A 38 -43.56 47.57 -63.43
CA ASN A 38 -44.59 47.06 -64.37
C ASN A 38 -46.02 47.31 -63.85
N ARG A 39 -46.67 48.36 -64.35
CA ARG A 39 -47.99 48.88 -63.89
C ARG A 39 -49.21 47.96 -64.08
N ASN A 40 -49.10 46.81 -64.75
CA ASN A 40 -50.26 45.96 -65.08
C ASN A 40 -50.58 44.86 -64.04
N THR A 41 -49.76 44.68 -62.99
CA THR A 41 -49.93 43.64 -61.95
C THR A 41 -49.88 44.20 -60.52
N ALA A 42 -50.21 45.49 -60.36
CA ALA A 42 -50.08 46.23 -59.10
C ALA A 42 -50.93 45.67 -57.93
N ALA A 43 -52.09 45.06 -58.22
CA ALA A 43 -52.96 44.47 -57.22
C ALA A 43 -52.41 43.14 -56.68
N ASP A 44 -51.98 42.24 -57.55
CA ASP A 44 -51.42 40.93 -57.17
C ASP A 44 -50.05 41.08 -56.48
N THR A 45 -49.22 42.02 -56.93
CA THR A 45 -47.94 42.35 -56.27
C THR A 45 -48.14 42.95 -54.87
N SER A 46 -49.22 43.72 -54.64
CA SER A 46 -49.55 44.23 -53.30
C SER A 46 -49.96 43.11 -52.33
N GLN A 47 -50.75 42.13 -52.79
CA GLN A 47 -51.14 40.98 -51.97
C GLN A 47 -49.96 40.06 -51.67
N ASN A 48 -49.12 39.77 -52.67
CA ASN A 48 -47.91 38.96 -52.48
C ASN A 48 -46.91 39.59 -51.48
N ARG A 49 -46.80 40.94 -51.46
CA ARG A 49 -46.01 41.67 -50.45
C ARG A 49 -46.62 41.55 -49.05
N LEU A 50 -47.95 41.64 -48.94
CA LEU A 50 -48.65 41.46 -47.67
C LEU A 50 -48.49 40.02 -47.14
N GLU A 51 -48.44 39.02 -48.01
CA GLU A 51 -48.17 37.65 -47.61
C GLU A 51 -46.71 37.41 -47.22
N ALA A 52 -45.75 37.97 -47.96
CA ALA A 52 -44.33 37.89 -47.64
C ALA A 52 -44.02 38.56 -46.28
N THR A 53 -44.59 39.73 -46.00
CA THR A 53 -44.46 40.41 -44.69
C THR A 53 -45.06 39.58 -43.57
N LYS A 54 -46.26 39.00 -43.76
CA LYS A 54 -46.87 38.08 -42.77
C LYS A 54 -46.02 36.84 -42.49
N LYS A 55 -45.36 36.29 -43.51
CA LYS A 55 -44.43 35.15 -43.35
C LYS A 55 -43.20 35.55 -42.53
N ILE A 56 -42.62 36.72 -42.79
CA ILE A 56 -41.47 37.25 -42.04
C ILE A 56 -41.83 37.49 -40.57
N VAL A 57 -43.01 38.06 -40.28
CA VAL A 57 -43.46 38.27 -38.90
C VAL A 57 -43.59 36.94 -38.15
N LYS A 58 -44.17 35.91 -38.77
CA LYS A 58 -44.27 34.57 -38.17
C LYS A 58 -42.91 33.92 -37.94
N LEU A 59 -41.98 34.09 -38.88
CA LEU A 59 -40.60 33.59 -38.72
C LEU A 59 -39.86 34.31 -37.59
N ASP A 60 -40.07 35.62 -37.44
CA ASP A 60 -39.49 36.40 -36.33
C ASP A 60 -40.06 35.97 -34.98
N GLU A 61 -41.38 35.78 -34.87
CA GLU A 61 -42.02 35.24 -33.66
C GLU A 61 -41.45 33.86 -33.27
N ASN A 62 -41.21 33.00 -34.26
CA ASN A 62 -40.59 31.69 -34.05
C ASN A 62 -39.13 31.79 -33.62
N LEU A 63 -38.34 32.70 -34.22
CA LEU A 63 -36.96 32.96 -33.82
C LEU A 63 -36.87 33.49 -32.38
N GLN A 64 -37.76 34.39 -31.99
CA GLN A 64 -37.83 34.91 -30.62
C GLN A 64 -38.16 33.80 -29.61
N ARG A 65 -39.08 32.89 -29.95
CA ARG A 65 -39.39 31.72 -29.10
C ARG A 65 -38.17 30.82 -28.92
N LEU A 66 -37.50 30.45 -30.02
CA LEU A 66 -36.32 29.61 -29.98
C LEU A 66 -35.16 30.24 -29.23
N TYR A 67 -34.97 31.55 -29.36
CA TYR A 67 -33.98 32.26 -28.58
C TYR A 67 -34.27 32.12 -27.07
N GLY A 68 -35.53 32.26 -26.66
CA GLY A 68 -35.95 32.01 -25.29
C GLY A 68 -35.63 30.59 -24.81
N GLU A 69 -35.87 29.59 -25.65
CA GLU A 69 -35.55 28.18 -25.35
C GLU A 69 -34.04 27.93 -25.26
N ILE A 70 -33.23 28.53 -26.14
CA ILE A 70 -31.77 28.44 -26.09
C ILE A 70 -31.24 29.03 -24.78
N VAL A 71 -31.75 30.19 -24.35
CA VAL A 71 -31.34 30.81 -23.08
C VAL A 71 -31.70 29.91 -21.90
N GLN A 72 -32.88 29.29 -21.92
CA GLN A 72 -33.27 28.32 -20.88
C GLN A 72 -32.36 27.09 -20.89
N HIS A 73 -32.03 26.56 -22.06
CA HIS A 73 -31.11 25.43 -22.19
C HIS A 73 -29.72 25.78 -21.66
N GLN A 74 -29.18 26.95 -22.00
CA GLN A 74 -27.88 27.41 -21.49
C GLN A 74 -27.89 27.52 -19.95
N LYS A 75 -28.96 28.05 -19.37
CA LYS A 75 -29.12 28.12 -17.92
C LYS A 75 -29.14 26.73 -17.27
N ARG A 76 -29.93 25.79 -17.82
CA ARG A 76 -29.95 24.40 -17.33
C ARG A 76 -28.59 23.73 -17.50
N GLN A 77 -27.88 23.98 -18.59
CA GLN A 77 -26.56 23.41 -18.83
C GLN A 77 -25.55 23.85 -17.77
N GLU A 78 -25.63 25.12 -17.35
CA GLU A 78 -24.80 25.66 -16.28
C GLU A 78 -25.14 25.03 -14.92
N GLU A 79 -26.43 24.85 -14.61
CA GLU A 79 -26.87 24.14 -13.40
C GLU A 79 -26.41 22.67 -13.38
N ILE A 80 -26.48 21.98 -14.53
CA ILE A 80 -25.96 20.62 -14.70
C ILE A 80 -24.45 20.59 -14.45
N ARG A 81 -23.70 21.53 -15.04
CA ARG A 81 -22.26 21.64 -14.86
C ARG A 81 -21.87 21.86 -13.40
N GLN A 82 -22.59 22.74 -12.69
CA GLN A 82 -22.36 22.98 -11.26
C GLN A 82 -22.63 21.73 -10.43
N THR A 83 -23.73 21.02 -10.71
CA THR A 83 -24.07 19.77 -10.02
C THR A 83 -23.03 18.68 -10.28
N GLN A 84 -22.50 18.58 -11.49
CA GLN A 84 -21.42 17.65 -11.84
C GLN A 84 -20.14 17.96 -11.06
N LEU A 85 -19.76 19.23 -10.95
CA LEU A 85 -18.59 19.64 -10.16
C LEU A 85 -18.75 19.26 -8.68
N LEU A 86 -19.91 19.52 -8.09
CA LEU A 86 -20.22 19.13 -6.71
C LEU A 86 -20.17 17.61 -6.51
N SER A 87 -20.67 16.84 -7.50
CA SER A 87 -20.61 15.39 -7.48
C SER A 87 -19.16 14.87 -7.50
N ILE A 88 -18.31 15.46 -8.34
CA ILE A 88 -16.88 15.13 -8.40
C ILE A 88 -16.19 15.46 -7.07
N GLU A 89 -16.49 16.62 -6.48
CA GLU A 89 -15.92 17.03 -5.19
C GLU A 89 -16.35 16.09 -4.05
N SER A 90 -17.63 15.73 -4.00
CA SER A 90 -18.15 14.73 -3.06
C SER A 90 -17.47 13.37 -3.27
N GLY A 91 -17.28 12.94 -4.52
CA GLY A 91 -16.54 11.72 -4.84
C GLY A 91 -15.11 11.72 -4.32
N LYS A 92 -14.38 12.84 -4.49
CA LYS A 92 -13.03 13.01 -3.94
C LYS A 92 -13.02 12.94 -2.41
N ALA A 93 -13.99 13.56 -1.74
CA ALA A 93 -14.11 13.52 -0.29
C ALA A 93 -14.36 12.09 0.22
N LYS A 94 -15.25 11.34 -0.45
CA LYS A 94 -15.51 9.91 -0.13
C LYS A 94 -14.25 9.07 -0.28
N LEU A 95 -13.50 9.25 -1.36
CA LEU A 95 -12.25 8.50 -1.56
C LEU A 95 -11.21 8.81 -0.49
N ARG A 96 -11.04 10.07 -0.11
CA ARG A 96 -10.15 10.47 1.00
C ARG A 96 -10.58 9.86 2.33
N PHE A 97 -11.88 9.80 2.59
CA PHE A 97 -12.40 9.17 3.78
C PHE A 97 -12.11 7.66 3.80
N ILE A 98 -12.36 6.97 2.68
CA ILE A 98 -12.08 5.54 2.55
C ILE A 98 -10.59 5.25 2.71
N SER A 99 -9.72 6.04 2.08
CA SER A 99 -8.27 5.86 2.23
C SER A 99 -7.84 6.06 3.67
N GLY A 100 -8.30 7.13 4.33
CA GLY A 100 -7.98 7.38 5.73
C GLY A 100 -8.49 6.27 6.66
N MET A 101 -9.66 5.68 6.39
CA MET A 101 -10.17 4.55 7.14
C MET A 101 -9.34 3.27 6.93
N LEU A 102 -8.87 3.03 5.71
CA LEU A 102 -8.02 1.89 5.39
C LEU A 102 -6.64 2.02 6.05
N ASP A 103 -6.06 3.22 6.05
CA ASP A 103 -4.80 3.51 6.74
C ASP A 103 -4.94 3.31 8.25
N ALA A 104 -6.03 3.81 8.84
CA ALA A 104 -6.33 3.61 10.26
C ALA A 104 -6.52 2.13 10.62
N LYS A 105 -7.18 1.34 9.76
CA LYS A 105 -7.33 -0.11 9.92
C LYS A 105 -5.97 -0.80 9.92
N SER A 106 -5.12 -0.49 8.94
CA SER A 106 -3.78 -1.08 8.82
C SER A 106 -2.91 -0.75 10.05
N GLN A 107 -2.96 0.48 10.54
CA GLN A 107 -2.25 0.88 11.76
C GLN A 107 -2.77 0.10 12.98
N LEU A 108 -4.09 -0.07 13.10
CA LEU A 108 -4.68 -0.83 14.19
C LEU A 108 -4.26 -2.31 14.16
N GLU A 109 -4.25 -2.93 12.98
CA GLU A 109 -3.78 -4.31 12.79
C GLU A 109 -2.33 -4.46 13.22
N GLN A 110 -1.46 -3.51 12.88
CA GLN A 110 -0.06 -3.51 13.31
C GLN A 110 0.05 -3.38 14.85
N VAL A 111 -0.70 -2.48 15.45
CA VAL A 111 -0.71 -2.29 16.92
C VAL A 111 -1.21 -3.54 17.63
N VAL A 112 -2.24 -4.20 17.10
CA VAL A 112 -2.76 -5.46 17.65
C VAL A 112 -1.71 -6.56 17.55
N ALA A 113 -1.07 -6.73 16.40
CA ALA A 113 -0.01 -7.73 16.22
C ALA A 113 1.17 -7.49 17.17
N ASP A 114 1.57 -6.22 17.38
CA ASP A 114 2.63 -5.88 18.33
C ASP A 114 2.20 -6.10 19.78
N ALA A 115 0.94 -5.82 20.11
CA ALA A 115 0.38 -6.10 21.43
C ALA A 115 0.35 -7.61 21.71
N GLU A 116 -0.01 -8.44 20.73
CA GLU A 116 0.00 -9.91 20.84
C GLU A 116 1.41 -10.44 21.08
N LYS A 117 2.42 -9.95 20.33
CA LYS A 117 3.84 -10.30 20.56
C LYS A 117 4.31 -9.92 21.96
N LYS A 118 3.96 -8.72 22.43
CA LYS A 118 4.27 -8.27 23.80
C LYS A 118 3.57 -9.12 24.85
N LEU A 119 2.33 -9.52 24.60
CA LEU A 119 1.57 -10.38 25.51
C LEU A 119 2.17 -11.79 25.56
N ALA A 120 2.58 -12.36 24.42
CA ALA A 120 3.25 -13.65 24.36
C ALA A 120 4.57 -13.63 25.14
N SER A 121 5.43 -12.63 24.92
CA SER A 121 6.68 -12.47 25.69
C SER A 121 6.44 -12.24 27.18
N ALA A 122 5.43 -11.44 27.55
CA ALA A 122 5.04 -11.26 28.95
C ALA A 122 4.54 -12.56 29.60
N ARG A 123 3.82 -13.42 28.87
CA ARG A 123 3.41 -14.75 29.35
C ARG A 123 4.62 -15.65 29.61
N VAL A 124 5.62 -15.65 28.70
CA VAL A 124 6.87 -16.39 28.90
C VAL A 124 7.62 -15.87 30.12
N ALA A 125 7.79 -14.55 30.24
CA ALA A 125 8.44 -13.94 31.40
C ALA A 125 7.72 -14.26 32.72
N LYS A 126 6.37 -14.23 32.72
CA LYS A 126 5.56 -14.58 33.89
C LYS A 126 5.68 -16.07 34.25
N ARG A 127 5.80 -16.97 33.26
CA ARG A 127 6.04 -18.40 33.50
C ARG A 127 7.44 -18.66 34.07
N ALA A 128 8.44 -17.92 33.60
CA ALA A 128 9.81 -18.04 34.10
C ALA A 128 9.98 -17.52 35.54
N ASP A 129 9.05 -16.67 36.00
CA ASP A 129 9.04 -16.03 37.34
C ASP A 129 10.45 -15.70 37.87
N PRO A 130 11.24 -14.91 37.13
CA PRO A 130 12.63 -14.73 37.48
C PRO A 130 12.73 -13.90 38.76
N LYS A 131 13.36 -14.45 39.79
CA LYS A 131 13.58 -13.72 41.04
C LYS A 131 14.52 -12.55 40.79
N VAL A 132 14.05 -11.35 41.12
CA VAL A 132 14.80 -10.11 40.94
C VAL A 132 16.17 -10.15 41.65
N SER A 133 16.26 -10.83 42.78
CA SER A 133 17.53 -11.03 43.51
C SER A 133 18.56 -11.81 42.68
N GLU A 134 18.14 -12.89 42.01
CA GLU A 134 19.02 -13.74 41.20
C GLU A 134 19.51 -12.98 39.95
N ILE A 135 18.65 -12.17 39.33
CA ILE A 135 19.02 -11.30 38.20
C ILE A 135 20.07 -10.27 38.65
N ILE A 136 19.87 -9.60 39.79
CA ILE A 136 20.81 -8.59 40.30
C ILE A 136 22.17 -9.24 40.63
N GLU A 137 22.17 -10.40 41.27
CA GLU A 137 23.39 -11.14 41.56
C GLU A 137 24.13 -11.57 40.29
N TYR A 138 23.40 -12.08 39.29
CA TYR A 138 23.97 -12.44 38.01
C TYR A 138 24.52 -11.22 37.26
N ALA A 139 23.80 -10.10 37.26
CA ALA A 139 24.25 -8.84 36.66
C ALA A 139 25.52 -8.30 37.34
N ARG A 140 25.64 -8.39 38.68
CA ARG A 140 26.88 -8.04 39.39
C ARG A 140 28.05 -8.95 39.01
N LYS A 141 27.81 -10.24 38.79
CA LYS A 141 28.86 -11.17 38.31
C LYS A 141 29.29 -10.82 36.89
N LEU A 142 28.33 -10.54 36.01
CA LEU A 142 28.60 -10.18 34.61
C LEU A 142 29.33 -8.83 34.47
N SER A 143 28.97 -7.85 35.30
CA SER A 143 29.57 -6.50 35.28
C SER A 143 31.08 -6.51 35.45
N LYS A 144 31.68 -7.53 36.09
CA LYS A 144 33.13 -7.66 36.24
C LYS A 144 33.85 -7.92 34.92
N PHE A 145 33.15 -8.55 33.97
CA PHE A 145 33.68 -8.97 32.68
C PHE A 145 33.26 -8.03 31.53
N THR A 146 32.24 -7.20 31.75
CA THR A 146 31.71 -6.27 30.73
C THR A 146 32.05 -4.81 30.98
N MET A 147 32.51 -4.45 32.18
CA MET A 147 32.86 -3.07 32.55
C MET A 147 34.32 -2.98 32.99
N ALA A 148 35.00 -1.89 32.58
CA ALA A 148 36.34 -1.60 33.07
C ALA A 148 36.30 -1.35 34.60
N PRO A 149 37.28 -1.84 35.38
CA PRO A 149 37.32 -1.64 36.83
C PRO A 149 37.29 -0.15 37.21
N PRO A 150 36.73 0.21 38.37
CA PRO A 150 36.84 1.59 38.88
C PRO A 150 38.33 1.94 39.05
N ASN A 151 38.76 3.05 38.45
CA ASN A 151 40.15 3.51 38.32
C ASN A 151 41.01 2.83 37.22
N TYR A 152 40.39 2.22 36.21
CA TYR A 152 41.11 1.78 35.02
C TYR A 152 41.69 2.99 34.25
N ASP A 153 43.00 3.13 34.27
CA ASP A 153 43.74 4.09 33.44
C ASP A 153 44.43 3.32 32.30
N PRO A 154 44.05 3.55 31.02
CA PRO A 154 44.62 2.83 29.89
C PRO A 154 46.12 3.05 29.70
N ASN A 155 46.71 4.08 30.34
CA ASN A 155 48.14 4.39 30.28
C ASN A 155 48.93 3.81 31.46
N SER A 156 48.24 3.44 32.54
CA SER A 156 48.80 2.80 33.73
C SER A 156 48.53 1.30 33.64
N GLY A 157 49.51 0.53 33.14
CA GLY A 157 49.41 -0.92 32.93
C GLY A 157 49.28 -1.77 34.20
N ALA A 158 48.86 -1.19 35.34
CA ALA A 158 48.81 -1.86 36.63
C ALA A 158 47.74 -2.96 36.71
N VAL A 159 46.63 -2.85 35.95
CA VAL A 159 45.58 -3.89 35.91
C VAL A 159 45.03 -4.00 34.48
N PRO A 160 45.42 -5.01 33.70
CA PRO A 160 44.78 -5.27 32.41
C PRO A 160 43.32 -5.71 32.65
N PRO A 161 42.36 -5.23 31.85
CA PRO A 161 40.97 -5.64 31.99
C PRO A 161 40.86 -7.11 31.56
N GLU A 162 40.16 -7.93 32.33
CA GLU A 162 39.89 -9.30 31.91
C GLU A 162 39.02 -9.26 30.63
N PRO A 163 39.40 -10.01 29.57
CA PRO A 163 38.64 -9.99 28.34
C PRO A 163 37.27 -10.65 28.54
N PRO A 164 36.25 -10.28 27.75
CA PRO A 164 34.89 -10.79 27.88
C PRO A 164 34.73 -12.26 27.45
N TYR A 165 35.81 -12.93 27.06
CA TYR A 165 35.86 -14.31 26.60
C TYR A 165 36.95 -15.09 27.36
N PRO A 166 36.80 -16.42 27.50
CA PRO A 166 37.77 -17.23 28.22
C PRO A 166 39.14 -17.22 27.52
N VAL A 167 40.20 -16.91 28.28
CA VAL A 167 41.58 -16.92 27.78
C VAL A 167 42.12 -18.35 27.72
N LEU A 168 42.99 -18.65 26.75
CA LEU A 168 43.61 -19.98 26.56
C LEU A 168 44.22 -20.57 27.84
N VAL A 169 44.85 -19.74 28.68
CA VAL A 169 45.43 -20.17 29.96
C VAL A 169 44.35 -20.66 30.92
N ALA A 170 43.22 -19.93 31.02
CA ALA A 170 42.08 -20.32 31.83
C ALA A 170 41.39 -21.58 31.29
N MET A 171 41.27 -21.70 29.96
CA MET A 171 40.73 -22.91 29.32
C MET A 171 41.61 -24.14 29.61
N ARG A 172 42.93 -24.02 29.45
CA ARG A 172 43.91 -25.10 29.73
C ARG A 172 43.93 -25.48 31.21
N ALA A 173 43.79 -24.50 32.10
CA ALA A 173 43.74 -24.74 33.55
C ALA A 173 42.39 -25.32 34.00
N GLY A 174 41.36 -25.30 33.15
CA GLY A 174 40.01 -25.72 33.42
C GLY A 174 39.88 -27.23 33.70
N VAL A 175 38.82 -27.57 34.43
CA VAL A 175 38.53 -28.96 34.84
C VAL A 175 38.39 -29.90 33.64
N LEU A 176 37.82 -29.41 32.53
CA LEU A 176 37.66 -30.18 31.31
C LEU A 176 39.00 -30.60 30.70
N SER A 177 39.98 -29.69 30.64
CA SER A 177 41.33 -30.02 30.15
C SER A 177 42.05 -31.01 31.06
N ARG A 178 41.87 -30.89 32.38
CA ARG A 178 42.43 -31.86 33.34
C ARG A 178 41.81 -33.24 33.21
N TYR A 179 40.51 -33.32 32.95
CA TYR A 179 39.82 -34.59 32.72
C TYR A 179 40.33 -35.29 31.46
N ARG A 180 40.50 -34.54 30.36
CA ARG A 180 41.08 -35.08 29.11
C ARG A 180 42.51 -35.60 29.30
N VAL A 181 43.36 -34.85 29.99
CA VAL A 181 44.75 -35.29 30.27
C VAL A 181 44.79 -36.49 31.21
N LYS A 182 43.94 -36.52 32.25
CA LYS A 182 43.88 -37.65 33.19
C LYS A 182 43.35 -38.94 32.55
N ASN A 183 42.39 -38.83 31.64
CA ASN A 183 41.88 -39.98 30.89
C ASN A 183 42.85 -40.43 29.80
N GLY A 184 43.58 -39.50 29.17
CA GLY A 184 44.67 -39.84 28.24
C GLY A 184 45.83 -40.55 28.95
N ALA A 185 46.29 -40.02 30.09
CA ALA A 185 47.37 -40.65 30.87
C ALA A 185 46.98 -42.04 31.42
N LYS A 186 45.71 -42.25 31.78
CA LYS A 186 45.21 -43.57 32.18
C LYS A 186 45.11 -44.58 31.04
N ALA A 187 45.01 -44.11 29.78
CA ALA A 187 45.07 -44.98 28.61
C ALA A 187 46.52 -45.35 28.30
N GLU A 188 47.47 -44.42 28.46
CA GLU A 188 48.90 -44.68 28.24
C GLU A 188 49.53 -45.54 29.36
N ASP A 189 49.13 -45.40 30.63
CA ASP A 189 49.60 -46.25 31.74
C ASP A 189 49.04 -47.69 31.68
N ALA A 190 48.01 -47.95 30.86
CA ALA A 190 47.41 -49.28 30.70
C ALA A 190 48.09 -50.11 29.59
N ASP A 191 48.92 -49.50 28.75
CA ASP A 191 49.58 -50.14 27.61
C ASP A 191 51.04 -50.58 27.91
N ASP A 192 51.60 -50.25 29.08
CA ASP A 192 53.02 -50.50 29.42
C ASP A 192 53.26 -51.69 30.40
N GLU A 193 52.23 -52.42 30.85
CA GLU A 193 52.39 -53.54 31.80
C GLU A 193 52.22 -54.97 31.24
N ASP A 194 51.93 -55.20 29.95
CA ASP A 194 51.80 -56.57 29.42
C ASP A 194 52.46 -56.74 28.03
N LEU A 195 53.78 -56.99 28.02
CA LEU A 195 54.49 -57.59 26.89
C LEU A 195 55.16 -58.91 27.32
N GLU A 196 54.38 -59.98 27.48
CA GLU A 196 54.88 -61.35 27.33
C GLU A 196 53.75 -62.35 26.95
N ASP A 197 53.86 -62.88 25.73
CA ASP A 197 53.25 -64.07 25.12
C ASP A 197 51.95 -64.69 25.70
N GLY A 198 50.86 -64.66 24.91
CA GLY A 198 49.71 -65.52 25.13
C GLY A 198 48.51 -65.27 24.20
N ASP A 199 48.47 -66.00 23.09
CA ASP A 199 47.33 -66.19 22.17
C ASP A 199 45.98 -66.39 22.88
N TYR A 200 45.08 -65.38 22.80
CA TYR A 200 43.62 -65.52 22.75
C TYR A 200 43.03 -64.26 22.08
N GLY A 201 42.38 -64.45 20.93
CA GLY A 201 41.87 -63.35 20.12
C GLY A 201 40.67 -62.60 20.71
N THR A 202 40.53 -61.34 20.32
CA THR A 202 39.32 -60.83 19.65
C THR A 202 39.64 -59.48 19.01
N ALA A 203 39.96 -59.52 17.71
CA ALA A 203 39.83 -58.35 16.86
C ALA A 203 38.34 -58.14 16.57
N LEU A 204 37.75 -57.19 17.28
CA LEU A 204 36.52 -56.47 16.95
C LEU A 204 36.71 -55.07 17.54
N ASP A 205 36.45 -53.94 16.92
CA ASP A 205 36.14 -53.54 15.55
C ASP A 205 36.15 -52.01 15.69
N GLU A 206 37.17 -51.34 15.13
CA GLU A 206 37.27 -49.88 15.10
C GLU A 206 36.27 -49.29 14.10
N THR A 207 34.95 -49.51 14.22
CA THR A 207 33.97 -48.86 13.31
C THR A 207 32.55 -48.68 13.88
N GLN A 208 32.37 -48.15 15.10
CA GLN A 208 30.98 -47.89 15.56
C GLN A 208 30.75 -46.70 16.49
N PHE A 209 31.40 -45.57 16.25
CA PHE A 209 30.97 -44.29 16.86
C PHE A 209 30.99 -43.07 15.92
N ASP A 210 31.26 -43.23 14.63
CA ASP A 210 31.37 -42.11 13.68
C ASP A 210 30.11 -41.83 12.83
N ASP A 211 29.05 -42.63 12.91
CA ASP A 211 27.82 -42.43 12.12
C ASP A 211 26.61 -42.02 12.99
N ILE A 212 26.77 -41.00 13.83
CA ILE A 212 25.61 -40.19 14.25
C ILE A 212 25.73 -38.88 13.49
N ASP A 213 25.14 -38.84 12.30
CA ASP A 213 25.07 -37.65 11.46
C ASP A 213 24.47 -36.50 12.27
N ALA A 214 25.16 -35.36 12.29
CA ALA A 214 24.68 -34.14 12.92
C ALA A 214 23.34 -33.66 12.35
N GLU A 215 22.94 -34.17 11.18
CA GLU A 215 21.64 -33.94 10.55
C GLU A 215 20.48 -34.65 11.26
N ASP A 216 20.72 -35.79 11.92
CA ASP A 216 19.69 -36.56 12.63
C ASP A 216 19.37 -35.92 14.00
N LEU A 217 20.35 -35.24 14.62
CA LEU A 217 20.13 -34.42 15.81
C LEU A 217 19.37 -33.11 15.48
N LEU A 218 19.51 -32.61 14.24
CA LEU A 218 18.85 -31.39 13.73
C LEU A 218 17.41 -31.64 13.24
N LEU A 219 17.09 -32.84 12.75
CA LEU A 219 15.72 -33.22 12.34
C LEU A 219 14.76 -33.47 13.51
N SER A 220 15.28 -33.66 14.72
CA SER A 220 14.47 -33.84 15.94
C SER A 220 13.93 -32.53 16.54
N LEU A 221 14.33 -31.38 15.97
CA LEU A 221 13.77 -30.07 16.28
C LEU A 221 12.60 -29.79 15.33
N ASP A 222 11.41 -30.18 15.75
CA ASP A 222 10.16 -29.74 15.11
C ASP A 222 10.08 -28.21 15.12
N LEU A 223 10.27 -27.61 13.94
CA LEU A 223 10.29 -26.17 13.72
C LEU A 223 8.91 -25.59 13.40
N ASN A 224 7.83 -26.39 13.41
CA ASN A 224 6.45 -25.91 13.24
C ASN A 224 5.46 -26.77 14.05
N PRO A 225 5.25 -26.49 15.34
CA PRO A 225 4.33 -27.26 16.19
C PRO A 225 2.83 -26.97 15.94
N ASP A 226 2.48 -26.14 14.95
CA ASP A 226 1.11 -25.69 14.70
C ASP A 226 0.60 -26.17 13.33
N PHE A 227 0.28 -27.47 13.22
CA PHE A 227 -0.75 -28.02 12.32
C PHE A 227 -1.22 -29.37 12.87
N ASP A 228 -2.04 -29.31 13.91
CA ASP A 228 -3.15 -30.23 14.22
C ASP A 228 -4.25 -29.44 14.95
#